data_AF-A0A225DQD9-F1
#
_entry.id   AF-A0A225DQD9-F1
#
_cell.length_a   1.000
_cell.length_b   1.000
_cell.length_c   1.000
_cell.angle_alpha   90.00
_cell.angle_beta   90.00
_cell.angle_gamma   90.00
#
_symmetry.space_group_name_H-M   'P 1'
#
loop_
_entity.id
_entity.type
_entity.pdbx_description
1 polymer ?
#
loop_
_entity_poly.entity_id
_entity_poly.type
_entity_poly.pdbx_seq_one_letter_code
_entity_poly.pdbx_strand_id
1 'polypeptide(L)'
;MFQYECPECGKRNSLAQQAAPGKKIRCAGCQAAFTPRAETLGLKDEPLPARPAVAKPGTARPAAAKPAAPAAAARPAAKPAAPAAAPPPPPPPPPPPNSRVYEEEDANPYGVLKETEEELLLAEKNKPKFGDVADKFKKSTRGPASALLVLPTNLLVGEGSLTGIAGVMLVIVGLWPLIFTDASPSDEEYAEQLVWIFGGFVLLLWGSLVCMGASKMQNLESYAWALIGSVMGIFPLLAGIFAIIALRDPRVIAGFEEVEGSVDGEDEDEEKEKEDDEEDEEEDEEEEEEERPKKKRKK
;
A
#
# COMPACT_ATOMS: atom_id res chain seq x y z
N MET A 1 -4.60 32.11 5.79
CA MET A 1 -3.60 31.99 4.73
C MET A 1 -2.65 33.17 4.88
N PHE A 2 -1.34 32.94 4.78
CA PHE A 2 -0.34 34.01 4.89
C PHE A 2 -0.04 34.53 3.49
N GLN A 3 -0.10 35.86 3.30
CA GLN A 3 0.21 36.49 2.02
C GLN A 3 1.56 37.19 2.11
N TYR A 4 2.43 36.95 1.12
CA TYR A 4 3.73 37.60 1.00
C TYR A 4 3.83 38.29 -0.36
N GLU A 5 4.28 39.53 -0.39
CA GLU A 5 4.55 40.26 -1.64
C GLU A 5 5.98 39.98 -2.12
N CYS A 6 6.11 39.53 -3.37
CA CYS A 6 7.41 39.30 -3.98
C CYS A 6 8.11 40.63 -4.27
N PRO A 7 9.38 40.84 -3.86
CA PRO A 7 10.09 42.10 -4.08
C PRO A 7 10.43 42.36 -5.56
N GLU A 8 10.56 41.30 -6.37
CA GLU A 8 10.92 41.42 -7.79
C GLU A 8 9.72 41.79 -8.68
N CYS A 9 8.53 41.22 -8.42
CA CYS A 9 7.38 41.39 -9.32
C CYS A 9 6.10 41.93 -8.64
N GLY A 10 6.11 42.16 -7.32
CA GLY A 10 4.98 42.69 -6.56
C GLY A 10 3.77 41.75 -6.44
N LYS A 11 3.81 40.53 -7.01
CA LYS A 11 2.71 39.57 -6.88
C LYS A 11 2.63 39.02 -5.45
N ARG A 12 1.39 38.85 -4.96
CA ARG A 12 1.08 38.23 -3.67
C ARG A 12 1.06 36.72 -3.80
N ASN A 13 1.92 36.04 -3.06
CA ASN A 13 1.90 34.58 -2.92
C ASN A 13 1.16 34.21 -1.63
N SER A 14 0.17 33.33 -1.72
CA SER A 14 -0.56 32.80 -0.57
C SER A 14 0.00 31.44 -0.16
N LEU A 15 0.45 31.31 1.08
CA LEU A 15 0.89 30.05 1.67
C LEU A 15 -0.10 29.56 2.73
N ALA A 16 -0.29 28.25 2.80
CA ALA A 16 -1.14 27.61 3.80
C ALA A 16 -0.55 27.74 5.21
N GLN A 17 0.78 27.72 5.32
CA GLN A 17 1.52 27.79 6.57
C GLN A 17 2.50 28.96 6.56
N GLN A 18 2.77 29.53 7.74
CA GLN A 18 3.73 30.63 7.91
C GLN A 18 5.14 30.11 7.61
N ALA A 19 5.88 30.79 6.75
CA ALA A 19 7.26 30.43 6.49
C ALA A 19 8.13 30.69 7.73
N ALA A 20 8.96 29.72 8.10
CA ALA A 20 9.93 29.85 9.18
C ALA A 20 10.92 30.99 8.88
N PRO A 21 11.33 31.79 9.88
CA PRO A 21 12.29 32.87 9.68
C PRO A 21 13.60 32.33 9.09
N GLY A 22 14.05 32.91 7.98
CA GLY A 22 15.25 32.50 7.25
C GLY A 22 15.04 31.53 6.08
N LYS A 23 13.85 30.91 5.93
CA LYS A 23 13.56 30.04 4.78
C LYS A 23 13.25 30.87 3.53
N LYS A 24 13.93 30.57 2.41
CA LYS A 24 13.66 31.20 1.10
C LYS A 24 12.38 30.62 0.50
N ILE A 25 11.52 31.47 -0.04
CA ILE A 25 10.28 31.09 -0.72
C ILE A 25 10.40 31.47 -2.19
N ARG A 26 9.95 30.61 -3.11
CA ARG A 26 9.89 30.92 -4.54
C ARG A 26 8.56 31.61 -4.88
N CYS A 27 8.62 32.68 -5.66
CA CYS A 27 7.44 33.36 -6.16
C CYS A 27 6.77 32.56 -7.30
N ALA A 28 5.46 32.31 -7.23
CA ALA A 28 4.74 31.62 -8.32
C ALA A 28 4.68 32.42 -9.63
N GLY A 29 4.93 33.73 -9.57
CA GLY A 29 4.88 34.63 -10.72
C GLY A 29 6.17 34.73 -11.53
N CYS A 30 7.31 34.90 -10.86
CA CYS A 30 8.62 35.12 -11.50
C CYS A 30 9.69 34.11 -11.06
N GLN A 31 9.35 33.13 -10.22
CA GLN A 31 10.24 32.08 -9.69
C GLN A 31 11.44 32.58 -8.86
N ALA A 32 11.62 33.89 -8.68
CA ALA A 32 12.66 34.43 -7.81
C ALA A 32 12.50 33.94 -6.35
N ALA A 33 13.60 33.48 -5.77
CA ALA A 33 13.66 33.06 -4.38
C ALA A 33 13.94 34.27 -3.47
N PHE A 34 13.07 34.52 -2.50
CA PHE A 34 13.22 35.63 -1.56
C PHE A 34 12.98 35.19 -0.12
N THR A 35 13.65 35.82 0.83
CA THR A 35 13.45 35.61 2.26
C THR A 35 12.45 36.64 2.79
N PRO A 36 11.31 36.22 3.35
CA PRO A 36 10.33 37.15 3.91
C PRO A 36 10.97 37.98 5.03
N ARG A 37 10.90 39.30 4.94
CA ARG A 37 11.30 40.17 6.05
C ARG A 37 10.27 40.08 7.16
N ALA A 38 10.73 39.92 8.40
CA ALA A 38 9.87 39.80 9.59
C ALA A 38 8.88 40.98 9.76
N GLU A 39 9.18 42.12 9.16
CA GLU A 39 8.38 43.34 9.20
C GLU A 39 7.09 43.26 8.36
N THR A 40 6.99 42.31 7.41
CA THR A 40 5.79 42.15 6.56
C THR A 40 4.73 41.20 7.15
N LEU A 41 4.91 40.74 8.39
CA LEU A 41 4.10 39.69 9.03
C LEU A 41 2.75 40.13 9.63
N GLY A 42 2.20 41.29 9.27
CA GLY A 42 1.07 41.86 10.02
C GLY A 42 -0.02 42.52 9.19
N LEU A 43 -0.79 41.76 8.41
CA LEU A 43 -2.19 42.12 8.16
C LEU A 43 -3.03 40.85 8.03
N LYS A 44 -3.59 40.43 9.16
CA LYS A 44 -4.72 39.52 9.22
C LYS A 44 -5.93 40.30 8.72
N ASP A 45 -6.50 39.83 7.61
CA ASP A 45 -7.66 40.37 6.89
C ASP A 45 -8.56 41.31 7.71
N GLU A 46 -8.49 42.62 7.41
CA GLU A 46 -9.61 43.51 7.67
C GLU A 46 -10.66 43.22 6.57
N PRO A 47 -11.92 42.89 6.93
CA PRO A 47 -12.92 42.46 5.96
C PRO A 47 -13.27 43.60 5.00
N LEU A 48 -12.93 43.43 3.72
CA LEU A 48 -13.32 44.34 2.65
C LEU A 48 -14.86 44.50 2.61
N PRO A 49 -15.39 45.74 2.49
CA PRO A 49 -16.82 45.99 2.39
C PRO A 49 -17.40 45.30 1.15
N ALA A 50 -18.52 44.61 1.36
CA ALA A 50 -19.22 43.80 0.38
C ALA A 50 -19.41 44.54 -0.96
N ARG A 51 -18.79 44.01 -2.01
CA ARG A 51 -19.08 44.42 -3.39
C ARG A 51 -20.52 44.01 -3.74
N PRO A 52 -21.36 44.91 -4.27
CA PRO A 52 -22.72 44.56 -4.69
C PRO A 52 -22.69 43.58 -5.85
N ALA A 53 -23.44 42.49 -5.70
CA ALA A 53 -23.55 41.42 -6.68
C ALA A 53 -24.15 41.92 -8.00
N VAL A 54 -23.40 41.78 -9.09
CA VAL A 54 -23.92 41.95 -10.45
C VAL A 54 -24.66 40.67 -10.84
N ALA A 55 -25.97 40.78 -10.99
CA ALA A 55 -26.87 39.70 -11.39
C ALA A 55 -26.60 39.26 -12.84
N LYS A 56 -26.42 37.94 -13.05
CA LYS A 56 -26.56 37.31 -14.37
C LYS A 56 -27.96 36.68 -14.49
N PRO A 57 -28.68 36.89 -15.61
CA PRO A 57 -29.84 36.08 -15.98
C PRO A 57 -29.31 34.74 -16.55
N GLY A 58 -29.93 33.57 -16.42
CA GLY A 58 -31.32 33.23 -16.18
C GLY A 58 -31.61 32.00 -17.05
N THR A 59 -31.12 30.82 -16.68
CA THR A 59 -31.53 29.55 -17.29
C THR A 59 -32.16 28.69 -16.20
N ALA A 60 -33.48 28.66 -16.22
CA ALA A 60 -34.33 27.92 -15.32
C ALA A 60 -34.07 26.41 -15.44
N ARG A 61 -33.66 25.80 -14.33
CA ARG A 61 -33.70 24.35 -14.10
C ARG A 61 -34.73 24.09 -13.00
N PRO A 62 -35.65 23.12 -13.15
CA PRO A 62 -36.73 22.92 -12.21
C PRO A 62 -36.20 22.52 -10.82
N ALA A 63 -36.88 23.04 -9.79
CA ALA A 63 -36.55 22.94 -8.38
C ALA A 63 -36.53 21.48 -7.92
N ALA A 64 -35.32 20.97 -7.62
CA ALA A 64 -35.15 19.78 -6.79
C ALA A 64 -35.38 20.19 -5.33
N ALA A 65 -36.32 19.49 -4.69
CA ALA A 65 -36.68 19.66 -3.30
C ALA A 65 -35.44 19.58 -2.38
N LYS A 66 -35.34 20.57 -1.49
CA LYS A 66 -34.37 20.68 -0.41
C LYS A 66 -34.50 19.45 0.51
N PRO A 67 -33.47 18.59 0.67
CA PRO A 67 -33.48 17.58 1.71
C PRO A 67 -33.44 18.28 3.06
N ALA A 68 -34.37 17.90 3.93
CA ALA A 68 -34.40 18.32 5.32
C ALA A 68 -33.07 18.02 6.02
N ALA A 69 -32.66 18.92 6.91
CA ALA A 69 -31.52 18.74 7.78
C ALA A 69 -31.62 17.38 8.51
N PRO A 70 -30.56 16.55 8.51
CA PRO A 70 -30.57 15.33 9.30
C PRO A 70 -30.61 15.72 10.77
N ALA A 71 -31.68 15.27 11.43
CA ALA A 71 -31.83 15.32 12.88
C ALA A 71 -30.59 14.73 13.54
N ALA A 72 -30.16 15.37 14.63
CA ALA A 72 -29.09 14.90 15.50
C ALA A 72 -29.30 13.42 15.82
N ALA A 73 -28.44 12.57 15.25
CA ALA A 73 -28.43 11.16 15.53
C ALA A 73 -28.09 10.98 17.01
N ALA A 74 -29.06 10.44 17.74
CA ALA A 74 -28.89 9.97 19.10
C ALA A 74 -27.63 9.09 19.18
N ARG A 75 -26.80 9.39 20.19
CA ARG A 75 -25.67 8.54 20.59
C ARG A 75 -26.14 7.08 20.65
N PRO A 76 -25.43 6.13 20.04
CA PRO A 76 -25.76 4.72 20.19
C PRO A 76 -25.67 4.35 21.67
N ALA A 77 -26.77 3.82 22.19
CA ALA A 77 -26.86 3.25 23.52
C ALA A 77 -25.74 2.23 23.71
N ALA A 78 -25.11 2.27 24.88
CA ALA A 78 -24.09 1.34 25.30
C ALA A 78 -24.53 -0.11 25.02
N LYS A 79 -23.66 -0.84 24.30
CA LYS A 79 -23.80 -2.26 24.04
C LYS A 79 -24.05 -2.98 25.38
N PRO A 80 -25.08 -3.82 25.52
CA PRO A 80 -25.26 -4.66 26.70
C PRO A 80 -23.98 -5.46 26.94
N ALA A 81 -23.48 -5.40 28.16
CA ALA A 81 -22.34 -6.20 28.59
C ALA A 81 -22.60 -7.66 28.23
N ALA A 82 -21.68 -8.25 27.46
CA ALA A 82 -21.70 -9.67 27.18
C ALA A 82 -21.71 -10.43 28.53
N PRO A 83 -22.52 -11.49 28.67
CA PRO A 83 -22.49 -12.32 29.87
C PRO A 83 -21.06 -12.83 30.07
N ALA A 84 -20.56 -12.67 31.28
CA ALA A 84 -19.23 -13.10 31.69
C ALA A 84 -19.00 -14.53 31.20
N ALA A 85 -18.02 -14.70 30.32
CA ALA A 85 -17.58 -16.01 29.87
C ALA A 85 -17.25 -16.85 31.11
N ALA A 86 -17.80 -18.06 31.17
CA ALA A 86 -17.46 -19.03 32.20
C ALA A 86 -15.93 -19.17 32.27
N PRO A 87 -15.36 -19.26 33.49
CA PRO A 87 -13.91 -19.41 33.65
C PRO A 87 -13.43 -20.60 32.81
N PRO A 88 -12.31 -20.46 32.08
CA PRO A 88 -11.77 -21.56 31.29
C PRO A 88 -11.55 -22.77 32.21
N PRO A 89 -11.82 -23.99 31.73
CA PRO A 89 -11.54 -25.20 32.51
C PRO A 89 -10.08 -25.19 32.95
N PRO A 90 -9.79 -25.64 34.19
CA PRO A 90 -8.43 -25.66 34.70
C PRO A 90 -7.53 -26.43 33.72
N PRO A 91 -6.31 -25.92 33.44
CA PRO A 91 -5.39 -26.59 32.53
C PRO A 91 -5.17 -28.03 33.02
N PRO A 92 -5.08 -29.01 32.09
CA PRO A 92 -4.79 -30.39 32.45
C PRO A 92 -3.48 -30.44 33.26
N PRO A 93 -3.41 -31.29 34.30
CA PRO A 93 -2.21 -31.40 35.11
C PRO A 93 -1.00 -31.72 34.22
N PRO A 94 0.16 -31.09 34.48
CA PRO A 94 1.35 -31.32 33.68
C PRO A 94 1.67 -32.82 33.69
N PRO A 95 2.08 -33.40 32.53
CA PRO A 95 2.48 -34.78 32.47
C PRO A 95 3.59 -35.03 33.50
N PRO A 96 3.57 -36.18 34.21
CA PRO A 96 4.57 -36.47 35.22
C PRO A 96 5.97 -36.39 34.59
N PRO A 97 6.94 -35.75 35.26
CA PRO A 97 8.30 -35.65 34.75
C PRO A 97 8.81 -37.07 34.50
N ASN A 98 9.09 -37.35 33.22
CA ASN A 98 9.60 -38.64 32.79
C ASN A 98 11.02 -38.75 33.35
N SER A 99 11.17 -39.43 34.49
CA SER A 99 12.41 -39.56 35.25
C SER A 99 13.42 -40.53 34.62
N ARG A 100 13.30 -40.79 33.31
CA ARG A 100 14.37 -41.45 32.55
C ARG A 100 15.44 -40.41 32.21
N VAL A 101 16.23 -40.11 33.23
CA VAL A 101 17.58 -39.58 33.11
C VAL A 101 18.40 -40.67 32.40
N TYR A 102 18.51 -40.56 31.08
CA TYR A 102 19.64 -41.10 30.35
C TYR A 102 20.65 -39.94 30.27
N GLU A 103 21.69 -40.03 31.10
CA GLU A 103 22.91 -39.22 30.99
C GLU A 103 23.68 -39.66 29.74
N GLU A 104 23.15 -39.37 28.55
CA GLU A 104 23.90 -39.52 27.31
C GLU A 104 23.91 -38.16 26.61
N GLU A 105 25.05 -37.48 26.76
CA GLU A 105 25.60 -36.38 25.96
C GLU A 105 24.80 -35.96 24.71
N ASP A 106 23.70 -35.24 24.92
CA ASP A 106 23.16 -34.32 23.90
C ASP A 106 24.01 -33.05 23.94
N ALA A 107 25.23 -33.18 23.40
CA ALA A 107 26.07 -32.06 23.00
C ALA A 107 25.42 -31.38 21.78
N ASN A 108 24.27 -30.74 22.00
CA ASN A 108 23.68 -29.83 21.04
C ASN A 108 24.41 -28.49 21.22
N PRO A 109 25.33 -28.09 20.33
CA PRO A 109 26.11 -26.85 20.47
C PRO A 109 25.24 -25.59 20.40
N TYR A 110 23.95 -25.73 20.05
CA TYR A 110 22.93 -24.68 20.07
C TYR A 110 21.85 -24.94 21.12
N GLY A 111 22.11 -25.79 22.10
CA GLY A 111 21.22 -25.97 23.24
C GLY A 111 21.07 -24.64 23.96
N VAL A 112 19.86 -24.08 23.96
CA VAL A 112 19.51 -22.94 24.80
C VAL A 112 19.86 -23.34 26.23
N LEU A 113 20.98 -22.80 26.74
CA LEU A 113 21.36 -22.93 28.13
C LEU A 113 20.13 -22.52 28.93
N LYS A 114 19.54 -23.48 29.65
CA LYS A 114 18.49 -23.18 30.60
C LYS A 114 19.17 -22.38 31.69
N GLU A 115 19.12 -21.05 31.53
CA GLU A 115 19.63 -20.09 32.52
C GLU A 115 19.09 -20.52 33.88
N THR A 116 20.01 -20.59 34.85
CA THR A 116 19.65 -20.98 36.21
C THR A 116 18.60 -20.01 36.77
N GLU A 117 17.69 -20.46 37.63
CA GLU A 117 16.60 -19.59 38.15
C GLU A 117 17.12 -18.28 38.78
N GLU A 118 18.35 -18.30 39.31
CA GLU A 118 19.02 -17.09 39.81
C GLU A 118 19.42 -16.10 38.71
N GLU A 119 19.85 -16.59 37.54
CA GLU A 119 20.18 -15.75 36.37
C GLU A 119 18.92 -15.16 35.74
N LEU A 120 17.81 -15.90 35.70
CA LEU A 120 16.52 -15.38 35.23
C LEU A 120 16.01 -14.22 36.09
N LEU A 121 16.17 -14.30 37.42
CA LEU A 121 15.77 -13.22 38.34
C LEU A 121 16.69 -12.00 38.24
N LEU A 122 17.98 -12.20 37.97
CA LEU A 122 18.93 -11.11 37.72
C LEU A 122 18.67 -10.45 36.35
N ALA A 123 18.36 -11.24 35.32
CA ALA A 123 17.95 -10.76 34.01
C ALA A 123 16.63 -9.98 34.08
N GLU A 124 15.66 -10.41 34.91
CA GLU A 124 14.41 -9.69 35.08
C GLU A 124 14.58 -8.34 35.80
N LYS A 125 15.57 -8.25 36.70
CA LYS A 125 15.94 -6.98 37.38
C LYS A 125 16.79 -6.06 36.49
N ASN A 126 17.64 -6.61 35.62
CA ASN A 126 18.51 -5.86 34.72
C ASN A 126 17.91 -5.61 33.34
N LYS A 127 16.73 -6.17 33.02
CA LYS A 127 16.00 -5.80 31.81
C LYS A 127 15.81 -4.28 31.83
N PRO A 128 16.49 -3.53 30.95
CA PRO A 128 16.33 -2.09 30.91
C PRO A 128 14.84 -1.85 30.70
N LYS A 129 14.22 -1.10 31.61
CA LYS A 129 12.85 -0.67 31.45
C LYS A 129 12.86 0.27 30.25
N PHE A 130 12.61 -0.26 29.06
CA PHE A 130 12.44 0.48 27.80
C PHE A 130 11.21 1.40 27.82
N GLY A 131 10.67 1.73 29.01
CA GLY A 131 9.44 2.50 29.19
C GLY A 131 9.48 3.89 28.59
N ASP A 132 10.67 4.49 28.43
CA ASP A 132 10.84 5.88 27.99
C ASP A 132 11.78 6.05 26.80
N VAL A 133 12.13 4.97 26.08
CA VAL A 133 12.66 5.15 24.71
C VAL A 133 11.46 5.52 23.85
N ALA A 134 11.10 6.81 23.91
CA ALA A 134 10.16 7.39 22.99
C ALA A 134 10.68 7.09 21.58
N ASP A 135 9.97 6.22 20.87
CA ASP A 135 10.19 6.01 19.44
C ASP A 135 10.22 7.40 18.80
N LYS A 136 11.42 7.83 18.40
CA LYS A 136 11.62 9.17 17.82
C LYS A 136 10.89 9.31 16.49
N PHE A 137 10.49 8.19 15.91
CA PHE A 137 9.68 8.11 14.72
C PHE A 137 8.22 7.94 15.11
N LYS A 138 7.35 8.79 14.56
CA LYS A 138 5.90 8.58 14.65
C LYS A 138 5.64 7.14 14.21
N LYS A 139 5.03 6.32 15.07
CA LYS A 139 4.70 4.93 14.75
C LYS A 139 3.98 4.91 13.41
N SER A 140 4.62 4.30 12.40
CA SER A 140 4.08 4.27 11.04
C SER A 140 2.68 3.70 11.06
N THR A 141 1.76 4.39 10.40
CA THR A 141 0.37 3.94 10.28
C THR A 141 0.23 2.78 9.29
N ARG A 142 1.31 2.50 8.54
CA ARG A 142 1.40 1.41 7.55
C ARG A 142 1.22 0.02 8.15
N GLY A 143 1.78 -0.24 9.33
CA GLY A 143 1.72 -1.57 9.98
C GLY A 143 0.29 -1.99 10.34
N PRO A 144 -0.48 -1.15 11.06
CA PRO A 144 -1.89 -1.45 11.33
C PRO A 144 -2.76 -1.53 10.06
N ALA A 145 -2.49 -0.70 9.05
CA ALA A 145 -3.22 -0.72 7.78
C ALA A 145 -2.98 -2.02 7.01
N SER A 146 -1.72 -2.45 6.88
CA SER A 146 -1.37 -3.68 6.17
C SER A 146 -1.98 -4.91 6.84
N ALA A 147 -1.98 -4.98 8.17
CA ALA A 147 -2.60 -6.06 8.94
C ALA A 147 -4.10 -6.22 8.65
N LEU A 148 -4.83 -5.11 8.46
CA LEU A 148 -6.26 -5.15 8.11
C LEU A 148 -6.50 -5.58 6.65
N LEU A 149 -5.53 -5.33 5.77
CA LEU A 149 -5.63 -5.66 4.35
C LEU A 149 -5.20 -7.08 4.00
N VAL A 150 -4.46 -7.80 4.86
CA VAL A 150 -3.98 -9.16 4.52
C VAL A 150 -5.12 -10.11 4.16
N LEU A 151 -6.17 -10.16 4.99
CA LEU A 151 -7.31 -11.05 4.76
C LEU A 151 -8.07 -10.73 3.45
N PRO A 152 -8.54 -9.49 3.20
CA PRO A 152 -9.23 -9.16 1.95
C PRO A 152 -8.33 -9.34 0.73
N THR A 153 -7.05 -8.97 0.83
CA THR A 153 -6.08 -9.14 -0.26
C THR A 153 -5.92 -10.60 -0.62
N ASN A 154 -5.69 -11.49 0.35
CA ASN A 154 -5.52 -12.92 0.08
C ASN A 154 -6.78 -13.53 -0.55
N LEU A 155 -7.96 -13.07 -0.14
CA LEU A 155 -9.23 -13.52 -0.72
C LEU A 155 -9.37 -13.05 -2.18
N LEU A 156 -8.99 -11.79 -2.47
CA LEU A 156 -9.00 -11.22 -3.82
C LEU A 156 -7.94 -11.88 -4.74
N VAL A 157 -6.74 -12.17 -4.23
CA VAL A 157 -5.71 -12.95 -4.95
C VAL A 157 -6.20 -14.36 -5.24
N GLY A 158 -6.84 -15.01 -4.25
CA GLY A 158 -7.42 -16.34 -4.41
C GLY A 158 -8.50 -16.37 -5.49
N GLU A 159 -9.41 -15.39 -5.48
CA GLU A 159 -10.44 -15.23 -6.51
C GLU A 159 -9.84 -14.97 -7.90
N GLY A 160 -8.91 -14.03 -8.03
CA GLY A 160 -8.26 -13.70 -9.30
C GLY A 160 -7.49 -14.88 -9.86
N SER A 161 -6.79 -15.63 -9.00
CA SER A 161 -6.05 -16.85 -9.38
C SER A 161 -7.00 -17.96 -9.84
N LEU A 162 -8.11 -18.18 -9.11
CA LEU A 162 -9.10 -19.18 -9.49
C LEU A 162 -9.79 -18.83 -10.82
N THR A 163 -10.08 -17.55 -11.04
CA THR A 163 -10.62 -17.03 -12.32
C THR A 163 -9.61 -17.22 -13.46
N GLY A 164 -8.33 -16.95 -13.20
CA GLY A 164 -7.25 -17.18 -14.16
C GLY A 164 -7.10 -18.66 -14.53
N ILE A 165 -7.11 -19.56 -13.54
CA ILE A 165 -7.06 -21.01 -13.77
C ILE A 165 -8.29 -21.47 -14.56
N ALA A 166 -9.48 -20.97 -14.24
CA ALA A 166 -10.70 -21.27 -14.99
C ALA A 166 -10.59 -20.80 -16.46
N GLY A 167 -10.04 -19.60 -16.70
CA GLY A 167 -9.74 -19.11 -18.05
C GLY A 167 -8.80 -20.02 -18.83
N VAL A 168 -7.70 -20.46 -18.20
CA VAL A 168 -6.75 -21.41 -18.82
C VAL A 168 -7.43 -22.75 -19.13
N MET A 169 -8.20 -23.31 -18.20
CA MET A 169 -8.93 -24.56 -18.43
C MET A 169 -9.93 -24.44 -19.57
N LEU A 170 -10.60 -23.29 -19.70
CA LEU A 170 -11.56 -23.01 -20.75
C LEU A 170 -10.86 -22.91 -22.13
N VAL A 171 -9.68 -22.28 -22.21
CA VAL A 171 -8.85 -22.30 -23.42
C VAL A 171 -8.44 -23.74 -23.79
N ILE A 172 -8.01 -24.55 -22.82
CA ILE A 172 -7.62 -25.95 -23.07
C ILE A 172 -8.81 -26.76 -23.60
N VAL A 173 -9.99 -26.61 -23.00
CA VAL A 173 -11.22 -27.31 -23.45
C VAL A 173 -11.64 -26.86 -24.85
N GLY A 174 -11.54 -25.56 -25.17
CA GLY A 174 -11.85 -25.04 -26.50
C GLY A 174 -10.84 -25.47 -27.57
N LEU A 175 -9.56 -25.60 -27.20
CA LEU A 175 -8.48 -26.03 -28.09
C LEU A 175 -8.44 -27.56 -28.28
N TRP A 176 -8.94 -28.33 -27.31
CA TRP A 176 -8.94 -29.79 -27.33
C TRP A 176 -9.54 -30.40 -28.60
N PRO A 177 -10.79 -30.05 -29.03
CA PRO A 177 -11.34 -30.62 -30.26
C PRO A 177 -10.51 -30.22 -31.48
N LEU A 178 -10.01 -28.98 -31.56
CA LEU A 178 -9.17 -28.52 -32.69
C LEU A 178 -7.89 -29.33 -32.88
N ILE A 179 -7.31 -29.84 -31.80
CA ILE A 179 -6.07 -30.62 -31.85
C ILE A 179 -6.35 -32.11 -32.10
N PHE A 180 -7.42 -32.66 -31.52
CA PHE A 180 -7.63 -34.11 -31.44
C PHE A 180 -8.76 -34.65 -32.32
N THR A 181 -9.50 -33.83 -33.07
CA THR A 181 -10.46 -34.32 -34.06
C THR A 181 -9.79 -34.53 -35.42
N ASP A 182 -9.76 -35.78 -35.89
CA ASP A 182 -9.28 -36.15 -37.23
C ASP A 182 -10.18 -35.64 -38.37
N ALA A 183 -11.42 -35.26 -38.05
CA ALA A 183 -12.32 -34.60 -38.98
C ALA A 183 -12.06 -33.09 -38.99
N SER A 184 -11.97 -32.48 -40.17
CA SER A 184 -11.98 -31.03 -40.30
C SER A 184 -13.29 -30.49 -39.71
N PRO A 185 -13.23 -29.65 -38.66
CA PRO A 185 -14.43 -29.04 -38.10
C PRO A 185 -15.19 -28.27 -39.18
N SER A 186 -16.51 -28.27 -39.08
CA SER A 186 -17.33 -27.36 -39.87
C SER A 186 -17.07 -25.91 -39.46
N ASP A 187 -17.31 -24.95 -40.35
CA ASP A 187 -17.12 -23.51 -40.05
C ASP A 187 -17.92 -23.06 -38.80
N GLU A 188 -19.06 -23.70 -38.53
CA GLU A 188 -19.88 -23.45 -37.34
C GLU A 188 -19.18 -23.94 -36.05
N GLU A 189 -18.59 -25.13 -36.06
CA GLU A 189 -17.82 -25.67 -34.92
C GLU A 189 -16.56 -24.84 -34.65
N TYR A 190 -15.87 -24.37 -35.69
CA TYR A 190 -14.74 -23.45 -35.56
C TYR A 190 -15.14 -22.15 -34.87
N ALA A 191 -16.27 -21.56 -35.27
CA ALA A 191 -16.76 -20.32 -34.68
C ALA A 191 -17.09 -20.52 -33.18
N GLU A 192 -17.74 -21.64 -32.83
CA GLU A 192 -18.05 -21.95 -31.43
C GLU A 192 -16.76 -22.14 -30.61
N GLN A 193 -15.80 -22.93 -31.10
CA GLN A 193 -14.53 -23.17 -30.42
C GLN A 193 -13.72 -21.87 -30.25
N LEU A 194 -13.73 -21.00 -31.26
CA LEU A 194 -13.07 -19.69 -31.19
C LEU A 194 -13.70 -18.81 -30.10
N VAL A 195 -15.02 -18.84 -29.92
CA VAL A 195 -15.71 -18.11 -28.84
C VAL A 195 -15.28 -18.63 -27.46
N TRP A 196 -15.18 -19.94 -27.28
CA TRP A 196 -14.64 -20.51 -26.03
C TRP A 196 -13.20 -20.07 -25.80
N ILE A 197 -12.30 -20.23 -26.77
CA ILE A 197 -10.89 -19.82 -26.65
C ILE A 197 -10.78 -18.33 -26.30
N PHE A 198 -11.52 -17.47 -27.00
CA PHE A 198 -11.53 -16.03 -26.73
C PHE A 198 -12.08 -15.71 -25.34
N GLY A 199 -13.18 -16.35 -24.92
CA GLY A 199 -13.73 -16.22 -23.58
C GLY A 199 -12.74 -16.62 -22.49
N GLY A 200 -11.96 -17.67 -22.72
CA GLY A 200 -10.89 -18.11 -21.82
C GLY A 200 -9.77 -17.08 -21.67
N PHE A 201 -9.33 -16.45 -22.77
CA PHE A 201 -8.36 -15.36 -22.73
C PHE A 201 -8.89 -14.11 -22.02
N VAL A 202 -10.15 -13.75 -22.24
CA VAL A 202 -10.80 -12.62 -21.55
C VAL A 202 -10.86 -12.89 -20.05
N LEU A 203 -11.23 -14.10 -19.62
CA LEU A 203 -11.24 -14.49 -18.20
C LEU A 203 -9.84 -14.49 -17.59
N LEU A 204 -8.83 -14.94 -18.34
CA LEU A 204 -7.44 -14.92 -17.90
C LEU A 204 -6.97 -13.48 -17.64
N LEU A 205 -7.18 -12.58 -18.61
CA LEU A 205 -6.84 -11.15 -18.47
C LEU A 205 -7.62 -10.50 -17.32
N TRP A 206 -8.90 -10.84 -17.15
CA TRP A 206 -9.71 -10.36 -16.03
C TRP A 206 -9.13 -10.81 -14.69
N GLY A 207 -8.81 -12.10 -14.53
CA GLY A 207 -8.18 -12.64 -13.33
C GLY A 207 -6.83 -11.98 -13.03
N SER A 208 -6.01 -11.73 -14.05
CA SER A 208 -4.74 -11.01 -13.90
C SER A 208 -4.92 -9.57 -13.41
N LEU A 209 -5.92 -8.83 -13.91
CA LEU A 209 -6.23 -7.48 -13.44
C LEU A 209 -6.69 -7.46 -11.99
N VAL A 210 -7.50 -8.44 -11.57
CA VAL A 210 -7.92 -8.60 -10.17
C VAL A 210 -6.70 -8.87 -9.27
N CYS A 211 -5.81 -9.78 -9.67
CA CYS A 211 -4.58 -10.06 -8.92
C CYS A 211 -3.64 -8.84 -8.85
N MET A 212 -3.54 -8.06 -9.93
CA MET A 212 -2.75 -6.82 -9.94
C MET A 212 -3.31 -5.80 -8.94
N GLY A 213 -4.63 -5.61 -8.90
CA GLY A 213 -5.28 -4.74 -7.92
C GLY A 213 -5.07 -5.23 -6.48
N ALA A 214 -5.10 -6.54 -6.26
CA ALA A 214 -4.79 -7.12 -4.95
C ALA A 214 -3.32 -6.89 -4.54
N SER A 215 -2.37 -7.04 -5.46
CA SER A 215 -0.95 -6.75 -5.17
C SER A 215 -0.73 -5.28 -4.80
N LYS A 216 -1.36 -4.34 -5.52
CA LYS A 216 -1.29 -2.91 -5.21
C LYS A 216 -1.95 -2.56 -3.88
N MET A 217 -3.01 -3.29 -3.51
CA MET A 217 -3.63 -3.19 -2.19
C MET A 217 -2.68 -3.66 -1.08
N GLN A 218 -1.98 -4.79 -1.26
CA GLN A 218 -1.06 -5.33 -0.26
C GLN A 218 0.11 -4.40 0.03
N ASN A 219 0.66 -3.79 -1.02
CA ASN A 219 1.83 -2.92 -0.90
C ASN A 219 1.47 -1.50 -0.45
N LEU A 220 0.17 -1.15 -0.38
CA LEU A 220 -0.32 0.21 -0.11
C LEU A 220 0.19 1.24 -1.14
N GLU A 221 0.47 0.80 -2.38
CA GLU A 221 1.10 1.64 -3.41
C GLU A 221 0.11 2.53 -4.16
N SER A 222 -1.13 2.07 -4.36
CA SER A 222 -2.13 2.85 -5.10
C SER A 222 -3.54 2.51 -4.67
N TYR A 223 -4.21 3.50 -4.07
CA TYR A 223 -5.61 3.37 -3.65
C TYR A 223 -6.54 3.16 -4.84
N ALA A 224 -6.31 3.87 -5.95
CA ALA A 224 -7.14 3.77 -7.15
C ALA A 224 -7.09 2.36 -7.77
N TRP A 225 -5.90 1.78 -7.92
CA TRP A 225 -5.74 0.42 -8.45
C TRP A 225 -6.30 -0.64 -7.51
N ALA A 226 -6.11 -0.47 -6.19
CA ALA A 226 -6.73 -1.34 -5.19
C ALA A 226 -8.27 -1.32 -5.27
N LEU A 227 -8.87 -0.14 -5.46
CA LEU A 227 -10.31 0.02 -5.61
C LEU A 227 -10.82 -0.60 -6.91
N ILE A 228 -10.13 -0.39 -8.04
CA ILE A 228 -10.49 -1.00 -9.34
C ILE A 228 -10.47 -2.54 -9.22
N GLY A 229 -9.39 -3.12 -8.67
CA GLY A 229 -9.31 -4.56 -8.45
C GLY A 229 -10.43 -5.08 -7.55
N SER A 230 -10.76 -4.34 -6.50
CA SER A 230 -11.86 -4.69 -5.59
C SER A 230 -13.23 -4.61 -6.28
N VAL A 231 -13.47 -3.66 -7.19
CA VAL A 231 -14.73 -3.59 -7.96
C VAL A 231 -14.82 -4.74 -8.97
N MET A 232 -13.73 -5.09 -9.64
CA MET A 232 -13.68 -6.21 -10.58
C MET A 232 -13.88 -7.56 -9.89
N GLY A 233 -13.41 -7.73 -8.65
CA GLY A 233 -13.64 -8.91 -7.81
C GLY A 233 -15.05 -9.02 -7.18
N ILE A 234 -16.00 -8.17 -7.57
CA ILE A 234 -17.40 -8.34 -7.12
C ILE A 234 -18.08 -9.46 -7.92
N PHE A 235 -17.82 -9.53 -9.23
CA PHE A 235 -18.56 -10.39 -10.16
C PHE A 235 -18.38 -11.91 -9.94
N PRO A 236 -17.16 -12.42 -9.66
CA PRO A 236 -16.96 -13.87 -9.54
C PRO A 236 -17.40 -14.46 -8.19
N LEU A 237 -16.96 -13.89 -7.06
CA LEU A 237 -17.15 -14.47 -5.72
C LEU A 237 -17.59 -13.45 -4.65
N LEU A 238 -17.96 -12.22 -5.02
CA LEU A 238 -18.28 -11.12 -4.10
C LEU A 238 -17.15 -10.75 -3.12
N ALA A 239 -15.95 -11.30 -3.30
CA ALA A 239 -14.74 -11.02 -2.53
C ALA A 239 -14.42 -9.52 -2.52
N GLY A 240 -14.66 -8.87 -3.66
CA GLY A 240 -14.52 -7.45 -3.87
C GLY A 240 -15.29 -6.59 -2.87
N ILE A 241 -16.45 -7.03 -2.39
CA ILE A 241 -17.23 -6.28 -1.40
C ILE A 241 -16.48 -6.19 -0.07
N PHE A 242 -15.87 -7.30 0.37
CA PHE A 242 -15.08 -7.33 1.60
C PHE A 242 -13.84 -6.43 1.49
N ALA A 243 -13.18 -6.45 0.32
CA ALA A 243 -12.07 -5.56 0.00
C ALA A 243 -12.48 -4.07 0.00
N ILE A 244 -13.64 -3.72 -0.57
CA ILE A 244 -14.18 -2.35 -0.53
C ILE A 244 -14.48 -1.90 0.90
N ILE A 245 -15.05 -2.78 1.74
CA ILE A 245 -15.32 -2.44 3.15
C ILE A 245 -13.99 -2.14 3.87
N ALA A 246 -12.96 -2.96 3.65
CA ALA A 246 -11.64 -2.74 4.23
C ALA A 246 -10.98 -1.45 3.72
N LEU A 247 -11.08 -1.14 2.43
CA LEU A 247 -10.56 0.11 1.84
C LEU A 247 -11.24 1.38 2.34
N ARG A 248 -12.43 1.27 2.92
CA ARG A 248 -13.16 2.41 3.51
C ARG A 248 -12.82 2.65 4.97
N ASP A 249 -12.03 1.77 5.59
CA ASP A 249 -11.55 2.02 6.95
C ASP A 249 -10.59 3.23 6.94
N PRO A 250 -10.83 4.27 7.76
CA PRO A 250 -9.97 5.45 7.81
C PRO A 250 -8.51 5.12 8.14
N ARG A 251 -8.24 4.01 8.83
CA ARG A 251 -6.87 3.54 9.12
C ARG A 251 -6.14 3.10 7.88
N VAL A 252 -6.86 2.45 6.96
CA VAL A 252 -6.32 2.00 5.68
C VAL A 252 -6.06 3.19 4.78
N ILE A 253 -6.99 4.15 4.72
CA ILE A 253 -6.83 5.39 3.94
C ILE A 253 -5.59 6.17 4.42
N ALA A 254 -5.43 6.35 5.73
CA ALA A 254 -4.22 6.98 6.29
C ALA A 254 -2.93 6.24 5.91
N GLY A 255 -2.98 4.90 5.83
CA GLY A 255 -1.85 4.08 5.40
C GLY A 255 -1.47 4.27 3.92
N PHE A 256 -2.42 4.58 3.04
CA PHE A 256 -2.13 4.93 1.64
C PHE A 256 -1.57 6.36 1.52
N GLU A 257 -2.10 7.31 2.29
CA GLU A 257 -1.62 8.71 2.29
C GLU A 257 -0.16 8.83 2.78
N GLU A 258 0.27 7.99 3.72
CA GLU A 258 1.66 7.96 4.21
C GLU A 258 2.65 7.51 3.12
N VAL A 259 2.24 6.61 2.22
CA VAL A 259 3.09 6.11 1.13
C VAL A 259 3.20 7.13 -0.01
N GLU A 260 2.10 7.77 -0.38
CA GLU A 260 2.12 8.81 -1.42
C GLU A 260 2.95 10.03 -0.97
N GLY A 261 2.96 10.35 0.33
CA GLY A 261 3.74 11.47 0.86
C GLY A 261 5.24 11.22 1.02
N SER A 262 5.72 9.97 1.01
CA SER A 262 7.15 9.68 1.19
C SER A 262 7.94 9.70 -0.13
N VAL A 263 7.31 9.32 -1.25
CA VAL A 263 7.99 9.23 -2.55
C VAL A 263 8.40 10.60 -3.09
N ASP A 264 7.62 11.65 -2.82
CA ASP A 264 7.94 13.00 -3.30
C ASP A 264 9.02 13.72 -2.46
N GLY A 265 9.49 13.13 -1.36
CA GLY A 265 10.33 13.82 -0.36
C GLY A 265 11.78 13.37 -0.26
N GLU A 266 12.10 12.14 -0.67
CA GLU A 266 13.45 11.56 -0.49
C GLU A 266 14.25 11.51 -1.80
N ASP A 267 13.60 11.52 -2.97
CA ASP A 267 14.29 11.47 -4.26
C ASP A 267 14.99 12.81 -4.63
N GLU A 268 14.56 13.96 -4.07
CA GLU A 268 15.23 15.25 -4.33
C GLU A 268 16.57 15.41 -3.62
N ASP A 269 16.84 14.63 -2.56
CA ASP A 269 18.09 14.75 -1.78
C ASP A 269 19.16 13.72 -2.23
N GLU A 270 18.79 12.57 -2.80
CA GLU A 270 19.76 11.58 -3.31
C GLU A 270 20.37 11.93 -4.69
N GLU A 271 19.65 12.65 -5.56
CA GLU A 271 20.23 13.09 -6.85
C GLU A 271 21.37 14.10 -6.67
N LYS A 272 21.51 14.71 -5.49
CA LYS A 272 22.53 15.72 -5.24
C LYS A 272 23.87 15.19 -4.78
N GLU A 273 23.96 13.92 -4.39
CA GLU A 273 25.21 13.31 -3.92
C GLU A 273 25.92 12.47 -5.00
N LYS A 274 25.31 12.27 -6.18
CA LYS A 274 25.91 11.47 -7.27
C LYS A 274 26.53 12.28 -8.41
N GLU A 275 26.34 13.60 -8.47
CA GLU A 275 26.98 14.43 -9.50
C GLU A 275 28.47 14.72 -9.23
N ASP A 276 29.02 14.34 -8.07
CA ASP A 276 30.41 14.67 -7.70
C ASP A 276 31.43 13.52 -7.84
N ASP A 277 31.04 12.30 -8.27
CA ASP A 277 31.92 11.11 -8.24
C ASP A 277 32.14 10.38 -9.59
N GLU A 278 31.67 10.91 -10.73
CA GLU A 278 31.81 10.23 -12.05
C GLU A 278 32.95 10.76 -12.97
N GLU A 279 33.95 11.50 -12.46
CA GLU A 279 35.01 12.08 -13.32
C GLU A 279 36.29 11.23 -13.55
N ASP A 280 36.46 9.99 -13.04
CA ASP A 280 37.80 9.36 -13.01
C ASP A 280 37.96 7.88 -13.48
N GLU A 281 37.03 7.27 -14.26
CA GLU A 281 37.18 5.87 -14.71
C GLU A 281 37.11 5.63 -16.25
N GLU A 282 37.76 6.47 -17.05
CA GLU A 282 38.10 6.14 -18.45
C GLU A 282 39.61 5.92 -18.62
N GLU A 283 40.14 4.73 -18.31
CA GLU A 283 41.36 4.17 -18.92
C GLU A 283 41.49 2.68 -18.56
N ASP A 284 41.86 1.84 -19.53
CA ASP A 284 42.34 0.44 -19.41
C ASP A 284 41.37 -0.75 -19.60
N GLU A 285 40.68 -0.85 -20.75
CA GLU A 285 40.28 -2.17 -21.30
C GLU A 285 40.66 -2.31 -22.79
N GLU A 286 41.96 -2.46 -23.06
CA GLU A 286 42.44 -3.13 -24.27
C GLU A 286 43.29 -4.37 -23.88
N GLU A 287 43.09 -5.47 -24.62
CA GLU A 287 43.90 -6.70 -24.65
C GLU A 287 43.55 -7.84 -23.67
N GLU A 288 42.63 -8.74 -24.06
CA GLU A 288 42.86 -10.19 -23.91
C GLU A 288 41.94 -11.02 -24.84
N GLU A 289 42.34 -11.19 -26.10
CA GLU A 289 41.71 -12.12 -27.05
C GLU A 289 42.76 -13.11 -27.61
N GLU A 290 43.12 -14.16 -26.86
CA GLU A 290 43.73 -15.43 -27.35
C GLU A 290 43.87 -16.37 -26.13
N GLU A 291 43.29 -17.55 -26.00
CA GLU A 291 43.43 -18.77 -26.79
C GLU A 291 42.34 -19.78 -26.35
N ARG A 292 41.67 -20.46 -27.30
CA ARG A 292 40.88 -21.68 -27.00
C ARG A 292 41.60 -22.92 -27.54
N PRO A 293 41.98 -23.91 -26.70
CA PRO A 293 42.58 -25.15 -27.19
C PRO A 293 41.55 -26.15 -27.71
N LYS A 294 41.81 -26.68 -28.92
CA LYS A 294 41.05 -27.73 -29.61
C LYS A 294 41.09 -29.06 -28.85
N LYS A 295 39.92 -29.53 -28.40
CA LYS A 295 39.72 -30.85 -27.77
C LYS A 295 39.79 -31.97 -28.83
N LYS A 296 40.84 -32.80 -28.77
CA LYS A 296 40.98 -34.03 -29.58
C LYS A 296 39.97 -35.09 -29.11
N ARG A 297 39.10 -35.53 -30.02
CA ARG A 297 38.31 -36.78 -29.92
C ARG A 297 39.26 -37.98 -30.03
N LYS A 298 39.28 -38.86 -29.01
CA LYS A 298 39.84 -40.21 -29.12
C LYS A 298 38.76 -41.16 -29.67
N LYS A 299 39.18 -41.99 -30.64
CA LYS A 299 38.52 -43.22 -31.08
C LYS A 299 38.57 -44.27 -29.98
#